data_AF-A0A962A640-F1
#
_entry.id   AF-A0A962A640-F1
#
_cell.length_a   1.000
_cell.length_b   1.000
_cell.length_c   1.000
_cell.angle_alpha   90.00
_cell.angle_beta   90.00
_cell.angle_gamma   90.00
#
_symmetry.space_group_name_H-M   'P 1'
#
loop_
_entity.id
_entity.type
_entity.pdbx_description
1 polymer ?
#
loop_
_entity_poly.entity_id
_entity_poly.type
_entity_poly.pdbx_seq_one_letter_code
_entity_poly.pdbx_strand_id
1 'polypeptide(L)'
;MAVSGEYLTEDAAFLKRQEAIQQVNMLALEHFLLQHKVVLRKLMHAQSATKKSIRDLEQQCAQAQGGDLEKLSELQAQAKKYDALWSDIIQKFKVSCTDEKTVSRVERILSTIPRMIRKIYDMLISQDSELRGIIKELASEKYKKALAAVRKAQGKKDLMSGIDIDEFDDAAYQDYKDRHKIDAALYETDKR
;
A
#
# COMPACT_ATOMS: atom_id res chain seq x y z
N MET A 1 -36.06 -4.91 44.59
CA MET A 1 -35.51 -4.03 43.55
C MET A 1 -34.22 -4.67 43.05
N ALA A 2 -34.29 -5.38 41.91
CA ALA A 2 -33.14 -6.00 41.26
C ALA A 2 -32.82 -5.15 40.03
N VAL A 3 -31.91 -4.20 40.17
CA VAL A 3 -31.42 -3.34 39.09
C VAL A 3 -29.91 -3.31 39.23
N SER A 4 -29.20 -4.33 38.70
CA SER A 4 -27.71 -4.32 38.66
C SER A 4 -27.07 -5.57 38.04
N GLY A 5 -27.72 -6.25 37.09
CA GLY A 5 -27.13 -7.43 36.44
C GLY A 5 -26.67 -7.19 35.00
N GLU A 6 -27.55 -6.61 34.17
CA GLU A 6 -27.38 -6.57 32.71
C GLU A 6 -26.48 -5.41 32.22
N TYR A 7 -26.46 -4.27 32.92
CA TYR A 7 -25.65 -3.11 32.51
C TYR A 7 -24.13 -3.34 32.60
N LEU A 8 -23.66 -4.14 33.56
CA LEU A 8 -22.23 -4.45 33.70
C LEU A 8 -21.72 -5.42 32.61
N THR A 9 -22.61 -6.23 32.05
CA THR A 9 -22.26 -7.18 30.96
C THR A 9 -22.20 -6.52 29.60
N GLU A 10 -23.01 -5.47 29.36
CA GLU A 10 -22.99 -4.71 28.10
C GLU A 10 -21.73 -3.84 27.98
N ASP A 11 -21.30 -3.19 29.08
CA ASP A 11 -20.07 -2.39 29.10
C ASP A 11 -18.81 -3.26 28.91
N ALA A 12 -18.78 -4.46 29.50
CA ALA A 12 -17.67 -5.40 29.31
C ALA A 12 -17.63 -6.00 27.89
N ALA A 13 -18.79 -6.22 27.27
CA ALA A 13 -18.89 -6.66 25.88
C ALA A 13 -18.47 -5.54 24.90
N PHE A 14 -18.84 -4.29 25.21
CA PHE A 14 -18.44 -3.11 24.45
C PHE A 14 -16.92 -2.89 24.47
N LEU A 15 -16.28 -2.92 25.64
CA LEU A 15 -14.83 -2.78 25.79
C LEU A 15 -14.06 -3.87 25.02
N LYS A 16 -14.45 -5.15 25.19
CA LYS A 16 -13.84 -6.27 24.44
C LYS A 16 -13.97 -6.10 22.93
N ARG A 17 -15.08 -5.52 22.46
CA ARG A 17 -15.29 -5.24 21.03
C ARG A 17 -14.41 -4.09 20.55
N GLN A 18 -14.26 -3.03 21.34
CA GLN A 18 -13.39 -1.90 21.01
C GLN A 18 -11.92 -2.35 20.90
N GLU A 19 -11.46 -3.18 21.84
CA GLU A 19 -10.13 -3.80 21.81
C GLU A 19 -9.93 -4.67 20.55
N ALA A 20 -10.94 -5.49 20.20
CA ALA A 20 -10.89 -6.30 19.00
C ALA A 20 -10.82 -5.47 17.70
N ILE A 21 -11.57 -4.35 17.62
CA ILE A 21 -11.53 -3.42 16.50
C ILE A 21 -10.15 -2.75 16.40
N GLN A 22 -9.58 -2.32 17.52
CA GLN A 22 -8.24 -1.72 17.55
C GLN A 22 -7.16 -2.71 17.07
N GLN A 23 -7.21 -3.96 17.55
CA GLN A 23 -6.28 -5.01 17.11
C GLN A 23 -6.41 -5.29 15.60
N VAL A 24 -7.66 -5.36 15.10
CA VAL A 24 -7.96 -5.52 13.68
C VAL A 24 -7.39 -4.36 12.86
N ASN A 25 -7.57 -3.11 13.29
CA ASN A 25 -7.05 -1.95 12.58
C ASN A 25 -5.52 -1.91 12.58
N MET A 26 -4.87 -2.28 13.68
CA MET A 26 -3.40 -2.40 13.71
C MET A 26 -2.88 -3.45 12.72
N LEU A 27 -3.53 -4.61 12.64
CA LEU A 27 -3.16 -5.66 11.68
C LEU A 27 -3.37 -5.22 10.23
N ALA A 28 -4.44 -4.48 9.94
CA ALA A 28 -4.71 -3.93 8.61
C ALA A 28 -3.63 -2.92 8.19
N LEU A 29 -3.24 -2.04 9.11
CA LEU A 29 -2.18 -1.05 8.89
C LEU A 29 -0.81 -1.72 8.70
N GLU A 30 -0.49 -2.70 9.54
CA GLU A 30 0.73 -3.50 9.40
C GLU A 30 0.77 -4.18 8.02
N HIS A 31 -0.37 -4.72 7.57
CA HIS A 31 -0.44 -5.32 6.24
C HIS A 31 -0.14 -4.36 5.12
N PHE A 32 -0.81 -3.22 5.17
CA PHE A 32 -0.65 -2.18 4.19
C PHE A 32 0.81 -1.71 4.12
N LEU A 33 1.45 -1.49 5.27
CA LEU A 33 2.85 -1.07 5.36
C LEU A 33 3.81 -2.12 4.82
N LEU A 34 3.62 -3.40 5.16
CA LEU A 34 4.47 -4.49 4.66
C LEU A 34 4.33 -4.65 3.14
N GLN A 35 3.11 -4.60 2.61
CA GLN A 35 2.88 -4.68 1.17
C GLN A 35 3.50 -3.47 0.44
N HIS A 36 3.33 -2.27 0.99
CA HIS A 36 3.97 -1.06 0.46
C HIS A 36 5.50 -1.19 0.44
N LYS A 37 6.09 -1.70 1.53
CA LYS A 37 7.54 -1.96 1.64
C LYS A 37 8.02 -2.97 0.59
N VAL A 38 7.26 -4.05 0.35
CA VAL A 38 7.56 -5.04 -0.69
C VAL A 38 7.59 -4.39 -2.07
N VAL A 39 6.55 -3.64 -2.42
CA VAL A 39 6.45 -3.01 -3.74
C VAL A 39 7.54 -1.97 -3.95
N LEU A 40 7.81 -1.13 -2.95
CA LEU A 40 8.89 -0.15 -3.02
C LEU A 40 10.26 -0.82 -3.24
N ARG A 41 10.53 -1.92 -2.53
CA ARG A 41 11.78 -2.68 -2.73
C ARG A 41 11.87 -3.29 -4.12
N LYS A 42 10.80 -3.90 -4.61
CA LYS A 42 10.75 -4.42 -5.98
C LYS A 42 11.03 -3.32 -7.01
N LEU A 43 10.46 -2.12 -6.84
CA LEU A 43 10.75 -0.96 -7.70
C LEU A 43 12.23 -0.55 -7.65
N MET A 44 12.82 -0.47 -6.45
CA MET A 44 14.25 -0.15 -6.30
C MET A 44 15.16 -1.19 -6.96
N HIS A 45 14.79 -2.47 -6.89
CA HIS A 45 15.49 -3.55 -7.58
C HIS A 45 15.31 -3.47 -9.10
N ALA A 46 14.12 -3.12 -9.60
CA ALA A 46 13.87 -2.91 -11.03
C ALA A 46 14.73 -1.76 -11.59
N GLN A 47 14.83 -0.65 -10.85
CA GLN A 47 15.72 0.46 -11.21
C GLN A 47 17.18 0.03 -11.19
N SER A 48 17.61 -0.67 -10.15
CA SER A 48 19.00 -1.15 -10.01
C SER A 48 19.37 -2.14 -11.12
N ALA A 49 18.46 -3.05 -11.48
CA ALA A 49 18.63 -3.97 -12.61
C ALA A 49 18.73 -3.21 -13.95
N THR A 50 17.92 -2.16 -14.13
CA THR A 50 17.97 -1.30 -15.32
C THR A 50 19.31 -0.59 -15.42
N LYS A 51 19.80 0.01 -14.32
CA LYS A 51 21.12 0.66 -14.28
C LYS A 51 22.27 -0.30 -14.56
N LYS A 52 22.20 -1.54 -14.06
CA LYS A 52 23.19 -2.58 -14.39
C LYS A 52 23.14 -2.93 -15.88
N SER A 53 21.95 -3.17 -16.43
CA SER A 53 21.78 -3.45 -17.85
C SER A 53 22.30 -2.33 -18.76
N ILE A 54 22.13 -1.07 -18.37
CA ILE A 54 22.69 0.08 -19.11
C ILE A 54 24.21 0.01 -19.15
N ARG A 55 24.86 -0.27 -18.01
CA ARG A 55 26.34 -0.39 -17.94
C ARG A 55 26.84 -1.57 -18.78
N ASP A 56 26.15 -2.70 -18.74
CA ASP A 56 26.51 -3.88 -19.52
C ASP A 56 26.41 -3.58 -21.02
N LEU A 57 25.36 -2.87 -21.45
CA LEU A 57 25.21 -2.42 -22.84
C LEU A 57 26.28 -1.39 -23.24
N GLU A 58 26.65 -0.47 -22.34
CA GLU A 58 27.73 0.49 -22.59
C GLU A 58 29.07 -0.19 -22.83
N GLN A 59 29.38 -1.24 -22.06
CA GLN A 59 30.58 -2.05 -22.25
C GLN A 59 30.55 -2.81 -23.58
N GLN A 60 29.40 -3.37 -23.95
CA GLN A 60 29.22 -4.08 -25.22
C GLN A 60 29.33 -3.12 -26.43
N CYS A 61 28.71 -1.94 -26.36
CA CYS A 61 28.83 -0.90 -27.39
C CYS A 61 30.29 -0.47 -27.60
N ALA A 62 31.07 -0.32 -26.52
CA ALA A 62 32.47 0.07 -26.60
C ALA A 62 33.36 -0.99 -27.32
N GLN A 63 32.91 -2.24 -27.36
CA GLN A 63 33.63 -3.36 -27.98
C GLN A 63 33.05 -3.75 -29.35
N ALA A 64 31.84 -3.31 -29.69
CA ALA A 64 31.15 -3.65 -30.92
C ALA A 64 31.58 -2.77 -32.10
N GLN A 65 31.52 -3.33 -33.32
CA GLN A 65 31.77 -2.64 -34.58
C GLN A 65 30.69 -2.98 -35.60
N GLY A 66 30.42 -2.05 -36.54
CA GLY A 66 29.45 -2.27 -37.62
C GLY A 66 27.99 -2.34 -37.16
N GLY A 67 27.18 -3.19 -37.80
CA GLY A 67 25.73 -3.26 -37.59
C GLY A 67 25.25 -3.72 -36.20
N ASP A 68 26.13 -4.32 -35.40
CA ASP A 68 25.82 -4.68 -34.01
C ASP A 68 25.83 -3.45 -33.08
N LEU A 69 26.60 -2.41 -33.43
CA LEU A 69 26.66 -1.17 -32.65
C LEU A 69 25.33 -0.41 -32.68
N GLU A 70 24.66 -0.35 -33.84
CA GLU A 70 23.37 0.33 -33.97
C GLU A 70 22.30 -0.33 -33.08
N LYS A 71 22.19 -1.66 -33.13
CA LYS A 71 21.23 -2.42 -32.32
C LYS A 71 21.49 -2.24 -30.81
N LEU A 72 22.76 -2.30 -30.39
CA LEU A 72 23.12 -2.12 -28.99
C LEU A 72 22.84 -0.68 -28.50
N SER A 73 23.09 0.31 -29.37
CA SER A 73 22.78 1.72 -29.10
C SER A 73 21.27 1.96 -28.93
N GLU A 74 20.44 1.36 -29.78
CA GLU A 74 18.98 1.43 -29.65
C GLU A 74 18.48 0.81 -28.33
N LEU A 75 19.00 -0.37 -27.98
CA LEU A 75 18.69 -1.03 -26.71
C LEU A 75 19.14 -0.20 -25.50
N GLN A 76 20.31 0.44 -25.57
CA GLN A 76 20.81 1.33 -24.53
C GLN A 76 19.90 2.55 -24.36
N ALA A 77 19.50 3.19 -25.46
CA ALA A 77 18.57 4.33 -25.44
C ALA A 77 17.22 3.93 -24.83
N GLN A 78 16.72 2.74 -25.15
CA GLN A 78 15.50 2.20 -24.57
C GLN A 78 15.65 1.93 -23.06
N ALA A 79 16.75 1.33 -22.62
CA ALA A 79 17.03 1.09 -21.21
C ALA A 79 17.09 2.39 -20.38
N LYS A 80 17.68 3.46 -20.94
CA LYS A 80 17.70 4.79 -20.31
C LYS A 80 16.29 5.38 -20.12
N LYS A 81 15.38 5.18 -21.08
CA LYS A 81 13.96 5.59 -20.92
C LYS A 81 13.29 4.85 -19.76
N TYR A 82 13.58 3.55 -19.59
CA TYR A 82 13.07 2.80 -18.45
C TYR A 82 13.63 3.29 -17.11
N ASP A 83 14.90 3.68 -17.02
CA ASP A 83 15.47 4.23 -15.77
C ASP A 83 14.78 5.53 -15.33
N ALA A 84 14.47 6.42 -16.29
CA ALA A 84 13.68 7.62 -16.02
C ALA A 84 12.25 7.26 -15.55
N LEU A 85 11.59 6.34 -16.23
CA LEU A 85 10.25 5.88 -15.87
C LEU A 85 10.20 5.24 -14.46
N TRP A 86 11.22 4.44 -14.09
CA TRP A 86 11.31 3.89 -12.74
C TRP A 86 11.49 4.98 -11.70
N SER A 87 12.30 5.99 -11.98
CA SER A 87 12.51 7.13 -11.07
C SER A 87 11.20 7.86 -10.81
N ASP A 88 10.43 8.14 -11.86
CA ASP A 88 9.11 8.78 -11.76
C ASP A 88 8.12 7.93 -10.94
N ILE A 89 8.06 6.62 -11.19
CA ILE A 89 7.18 5.71 -10.45
C ILE A 89 7.57 5.67 -8.99
N ILE A 90 8.86 5.52 -8.68
CA ILE A 90 9.36 5.49 -7.30
C ILE A 90 9.04 6.80 -6.58
N GLN A 91 9.25 7.95 -7.23
CA GLN A 91 8.97 9.25 -6.64
C GLN A 91 7.48 9.41 -6.34
N LYS A 92 6.61 9.09 -7.31
CA LYS A 92 5.15 9.12 -7.10
C LYS A 92 4.73 8.16 -6.00
N PHE A 93 5.26 6.94 -5.99
CA PHE A 93 4.93 5.92 -5.00
C PHE A 93 5.38 6.29 -3.58
N LYS A 94 6.51 7.00 -3.42
CA LYS A 94 6.98 7.46 -2.10
C LYS A 94 6.15 8.61 -1.53
N VAL A 95 5.66 9.50 -2.39
CA VAL A 95 4.94 10.73 -1.96
C VAL A 95 3.44 10.48 -1.77
N SER A 96 2.87 9.52 -2.51
CA SER A 96 1.46 9.19 -2.36
C SER A 96 1.25 8.17 -1.22
N CYS A 97 0.33 8.47 -0.31
CA CYS A 97 -0.33 7.42 0.47
C CYS A 97 -1.14 6.58 -0.51
N THR A 98 -0.52 5.53 -1.05
CA THR A 98 -1.10 4.75 -2.15
C THR A 98 -2.15 3.81 -1.62
N ASP A 99 -3.38 3.86 -2.15
CA ASP A 99 -4.40 2.86 -1.85
C ASP A 99 -4.01 1.47 -2.39
N GLU A 100 -4.68 0.41 -1.92
CA GLU A 100 -4.42 -0.98 -2.35
C GLU A 100 -4.51 -1.15 -3.88
N LYS A 101 -5.38 -0.35 -4.54
CA LYS A 101 -5.51 -0.33 -6.00
C LYS A 101 -4.23 0.19 -6.67
N THR A 102 -3.63 1.26 -6.14
CA THR A 102 -2.37 1.80 -6.67
C THR A 102 -1.23 0.83 -6.45
N VAL A 103 -1.13 0.21 -5.28
CA VAL A 103 -0.16 -0.86 -5.00
C VAL A 103 -0.28 -1.99 -6.04
N SER A 104 -1.50 -2.48 -6.28
CA SER A 104 -1.79 -3.51 -7.28
C SER A 104 -1.43 -3.09 -8.71
N ARG A 105 -1.67 -1.82 -9.07
CA ARG A 105 -1.29 -1.28 -10.38
C ARG A 105 0.22 -1.27 -10.57
N VAL A 106 0.98 -0.88 -9.53
CA VAL A 106 2.44 -0.88 -9.57
C VAL A 106 2.99 -2.29 -9.69
N GLU A 107 2.42 -3.26 -8.97
CA GLU A 107 2.80 -4.67 -9.14
C GLU A 107 2.57 -5.18 -10.56
N ARG A 108 1.48 -4.75 -11.21
CA ARG A 108 1.24 -5.05 -12.62
C ARG A 108 2.32 -4.43 -13.52
N ILE A 109 2.75 -3.20 -13.25
CA ILE A 109 3.87 -2.58 -14.00
C ILE A 109 5.15 -3.38 -13.80
N LEU A 110 5.47 -3.79 -12.57
CA LEU A 110 6.63 -4.65 -12.28
C LEU A 110 6.55 -6.00 -13.02
N SER A 111 5.35 -6.54 -13.27
CA SER A 111 5.18 -7.76 -14.07
C SER A 111 5.55 -7.58 -15.54
N THR A 112 5.61 -6.34 -16.04
CA THR A 112 5.94 -5.98 -17.43
C THR A 112 7.41 -5.62 -17.65
N ILE A 113 8.29 -5.85 -16.68
CA ILE A 113 9.73 -5.58 -16.81
C ILE A 113 10.28 -6.22 -18.11
N PRO A 114 10.96 -5.44 -18.98
CA PRO A 114 11.51 -5.93 -20.23
C PRO A 114 12.44 -7.12 -20.05
N ARG A 115 12.44 -8.05 -21.02
CA ARG A 115 13.24 -9.29 -20.96
C ARG A 115 14.74 -9.02 -20.72
N MET A 116 15.29 -7.97 -21.33
CA MET A 116 16.69 -7.57 -21.17
C MET A 116 17.07 -7.21 -19.72
N ILE A 117 16.13 -6.67 -18.93
CA ILE A 117 16.36 -6.29 -17.52
C ILE A 117 15.98 -7.44 -16.57
N ARG A 118 15.02 -8.28 -16.98
CA ARG A 118 14.37 -9.29 -16.13
C ARG A 118 15.35 -10.24 -15.44
N LYS A 119 16.35 -10.75 -16.17
CA LYS A 119 17.33 -11.69 -15.59
C LYS A 119 18.09 -11.09 -14.40
N ILE A 120 18.52 -9.83 -14.52
CA ILE A 120 19.23 -9.13 -13.45
C ILE A 120 18.27 -8.79 -12.30
N TYR A 121 17.04 -8.40 -12.64
CA TYR A 121 16.00 -8.13 -11.64
C TYR A 121 15.69 -9.37 -10.79
N ASP A 122 15.42 -10.52 -11.41
CA ASP A 122 15.11 -11.76 -10.71
C ASP A 122 16.27 -12.21 -9.81
N MET A 123 17.51 -12.02 -10.28
CA MET A 123 18.72 -12.23 -9.48
C MET A 123 18.73 -11.34 -8.24
N LEU A 124 18.53 -10.02 -8.38
CA LEU A 124 18.53 -9.07 -7.27
C LEU A 124 17.43 -9.41 -6.24
N ILE A 125 16.22 -9.71 -6.71
CA ILE A 125 15.10 -10.14 -5.86
C ILE A 125 15.45 -11.42 -5.10
N SER A 126 16.08 -12.40 -5.76
CA SER A 126 16.46 -13.66 -5.14
C SER A 126 17.57 -13.49 -4.08
N GLN A 127 18.39 -12.45 -4.18
CA GLN A 127 19.48 -12.17 -3.23
C GLN A 127 18.99 -11.38 -2.01
N ASP A 128 17.93 -10.59 -2.13
CA ASP A 128 17.36 -9.81 -1.02
C ASP A 128 16.68 -10.74 0.01
N SER A 129 17.42 -11.06 1.08
CA SER A 129 16.94 -11.92 2.18
C SER A 129 15.78 -11.27 2.96
N GLU A 130 15.81 -9.96 3.15
CA GLU A 130 14.79 -9.24 3.89
C GLU A 130 13.49 -9.13 3.09
N LEU A 131 13.56 -8.84 1.78
CA LEU A 131 12.38 -8.89 0.91
C LEU A 131 11.72 -10.27 0.94
N ARG A 132 12.52 -11.33 0.87
CA ARG A 132 12.00 -12.71 1.00
C ARG A 132 11.40 -12.97 2.38
N GLY A 133 11.97 -12.40 3.44
CA GLY A 133 11.41 -12.46 4.79
C GLY A 133 10.01 -11.85 4.85
N ILE A 134 9.86 -10.63 4.34
CA ILE A 134 8.57 -9.92 4.33
C ILE A 134 7.54 -10.66 3.46
N ILE A 135 7.94 -11.17 2.29
CA ILE A 135 7.04 -11.96 1.43
C ILE A 135 6.57 -13.23 2.15
N LYS A 136 7.46 -13.92 2.88
CA LYS A 136 7.09 -15.10 3.68
C LYS A 136 6.12 -14.76 4.80
N GLU A 137 6.32 -13.62 5.46
CA GLU A 137 5.43 -13.13 6.51
C GLU A 137 4.02 -12.85 5.97
N LEU A 138 3.93 -12.10 4.86
CA LEU A 138 2.68 -11.84 4.14
C LEU A 138 2.00 -13.12 3.64
N ALA A 139 2.78 -14.14 3.29
CA ALA A 139 2.27 -15.43 2.83
C ALA A 139 1.93 -16.40 3.98
N SER A 140 2.25 -16.06 5.23
CA SER A 140 2.06 -16.97 6.36
C SER A 140 0.59 -17.21 6.66
N GLU A 141 0.24 -18.42 7.06
CA GLU A 141 -1.16 -18.78 7.37
C GLU A 141 -1.70 -18.00 8.57
N LYS A 142 -0.85 -17.71 9.56
CA LYS A 142 -1.22 -16.86 10.70
C LYS A 142 -1.69 -15.48 10.21
N TYR A 143 -0.93 -14.92 9.28
CA TYR A 143 -1.19 -13.61 8.72
C TYR A 143 -2.42 -13.57 7.83
N LYS A 144 -2.60 -14.57 6.95
CA LYS A 144 -3.82 -14.69 6.13
C LYS A 144 -5.08 -14.83 7.00
N LYS A 145 -5.02 -15.62 8.07
CA LYS A 145 -6.13 -15.76 9.03
C LYS A 145 -6.43 -14.43 9.73
N ALA A 146 -5.40 -13.69 10.14
CA ALA A 146 -5.56 -12.35 10.70
C ALA A 146 -6.22 -11.40 9.70
N LEU A 147 -5.76 -11.36 8.45
CA LEU A 147 -6.33 -10.51 7.40
C LEU A 147 -7.77 -10.91 7.04
N ALA A 148 -8.10 -12.20 7.03
CA ALA A 148 -9.47 -12.66 6.82
C ALA A 148 -10.40 -12.24 7.98
N ALA A 149 -9.90 -12.27 9.22
CA ALA A 149 -10.63 -11.75 10.37
C ALA A 149 -10.84 -10.24 10.28
N VAL A 150 -9.84 -9.49 9.81
CA VAL A 150 -9.92 -8.04 9.55
C VAL A 150 -11.01 -7.75 8.51
N ARG A 151 -10.95 -8.39 7.34
CA ARG A 151 -11.95 -8.20 6.28
C ARG A 151 -13.36 -8.56 6.75
N LYS A 152 -13.49 -9.62 7.55
CA LYS A 152 -14.78 -10.03 8.13
C LYS A 152 -15.29 -9.05 9.19
N ALA A 153 -14.40 -8.40 9.94
CA ALA A 153 -14.76 -7.40 10.94
C ALA A 153 -15.13 -6.06 10.28
N GLN A 154 -14.41 -5.65 9.24
CA GLN A 154 -14.67 -4.44 8.45
C GLN A 154 -15.91 -4.57 7.56
N GLY A 155 -16.19 -5.77 7.02
CA GLY A 155 -17.39 -6.04 6.23
C GLY A 155 -18.65 -6.35 7.05
N LYS A 156 -18.60 -6.21 8.38
CA LYS A 156 -19.79 -6.29 9.23
C LYS A 156 -20.25 -4.87 9.54
N LYS A 157 -21.52 -4.56 9.22
CA LYS A 157 -22.20 -3.31 9.57
C LYS A 157 -21.85 -2.88 10.99
N ASP A 158 -21.61 -1.58 11.16
CA ASP A 158 -21.33 -1.03 12.46
C ASP A 158 -22.60 -1.14 13.33
N LEU A 159 -22.63 -2.10 14.27
CA LEU A 159 -23.83 -2.37 15.09
C LEU A 159 -24.28 -1.16 15.95
N MET A 160 -23.45 -0.11 16.11
CA MET A 160 -23.86 1.11 16.82
C MET A 160 -24.61 2.10 15.94
N SER A 161 -24.35 2.14 14.62
CA SER A 161 -25.04 3.05 13.69
C SER A 161 -26.05 2.32 12.79
N GLY A 162 -25.87 1.02 12.55
CA GLY A 162 -26.63 0.24 11.58
C GLY A 162 -26.30 0.56 10.11
N ILE A 163 -25.35 1.47 9.88
CA ILE A 163 -25.01 2.03 8.57
C ILE A 163 -23.76 1.32 8.04
N ASP A 164 -23.82 0.88 6.79
CA ASP A 164 -22.66 0.33 6.09
C ASP A 164 -21.61 1.41 5.82
N ILE A 165 -20.33 1.07 5.70
CA ILE A 165 -19.28 2.05 5.33
C ILE A 165 -19.58 2.69 3.97
N ASP A 166 -20.27 1.96 3.08
CA ASP A 166 -20.72 2.44 1.77
C ASP A 166 -22.05 3.23 1.84
N GLU A 167 -22.76 3.20 2.97
CA GLU A 167 -23.99 3.98 3.24
C GLU A 167 -23.70 5.29 4.01
N PHE A 168 -22.42 5.59 4.29
CA PHE A 168 -22.01 6.82 4.96
C PHE A 168 -22.18 8.01 4.00
N ASP A 169 -23.25 8.77 4.18
CA ASP A 169 -23.52 9.97 3.39
C ASP A 169 -22.59 11.11 3.84
N ASP A 170 -21.49 11.28 3.10
CA ASP A 170 -20.52 12.35 3.30
C ASP A 170 -21.16 13.75 3.30
N ALA A 171 -22.26 13.95 2.55
CA ALA A 171 -22.97 15.23 2.53
C ALA A 171 -23.73 15.48 3.85
N ALA A 172 -24.38 14.45 4.40
CA ALA A 172 -25.06 14.53 5.69
C ALA A 172 -24.08 14.73 6.86
N TYR A 173 -22.92 14.10 6.81
CA TYR A 173 -21.88 14.29 7.82
C TYR A 173 -21.29 15.71 7.79
N GLN A 174 -21.15 16.30 6.60
CA GLN A 174 -20.63 17.65 6.48
C GLN A 174 -21.64 18.71 6.89
N ASP A 175 -22.92 18.51 6.58
CA ASP A 175 -24.01 19.35 7.06
C ASP A 175 -24.13 19.31 8.60
N TYR A 176 -23.95 18.12 9.23
CA TYR A 176 -23.87 18.00 10.69
C TYR A 176 -22.71 18.82 11.29
N LYS A 177 -21.52 18.74 10.70
CA LYS A 177 -20.35 19.52 11.14
C LYS A 177 -20.58 21.02 11.02
N ASP A 178 -21.22 21.46 9.95
CA ASP A 178 -21.45 22.88 9.71
C ASP A 178 -22.53 23.44 10.63
N ARG A 179 -23.60 22.68 10.91
CA ARG A 179 -24.58 23.04 11.96
C ARG A 179 -23.93 23.18 13.34
N HIS A 180 -23.05 22.25 13.73
CA HIS A 180 -22.37 22.33 15.02
C HIS A 180 -21.33 23.45 15.11
N LYS A 181 -20.71 23.87 14.00
CA LYS A 181 -19.89 25.10 13.97
C LYS A 181 -20.75 26.35 14.15
N ILE A 182 -21.96 26.37 13.57
CA ILE A 182 -22.91 27.48 13.74
C ILE A 182 -23.39 27.54 15.19
N ASP A 183 -23.74 26.40 15.81
CA ASP A 183 -24.16 26.35 17.21
C ASP A 183 -23.04 26.78 18.17
N ALA A 184 -21.79 26.37 17.89
CA ALA A 184 -20.63 26.81 18.67
C ALA A 184 -20.37 28.32 18.52
N ALA A 185 -20.56 28.88 17.32
CA ALA A 185 -20.42 30.31 17.07
C ALA A 185 -21.55 31.13 17.75
N LEU A 186 -22.79 30.62 17.73
CA LEU A 186 -23.93 31.24 18.41
C LEU A 186 -23.74 31.27 19.93
N TYR A 187 -23.21 30.18 20.50
CA TYR A 187 -22.89 30.08 21.92
C TYR A 187 -21.77 31.03 22.36
N GLU A 188 -20.82 31.36 21.48
CA GLU A 188 -19.80 32.38 21.75
C GLU A 188 -20.34 33.81 21.61
N THR A 189 -21.32 34.06 20.74
CA THR A 189 -21.97 35.37 20.63
C THR A 189 -22.91 35.68 21.79
N ASP A 190 -23.60 34.69 22.36
CA ASP A 190 -24.47 34.86 23.54
C ASP A 190 -23.69 35.07 24.85
N LYS A 191 -22.37 34.83 24.85
CA LYS A 191 -21.47 35.08 25.99
C LYS A 191 -20.83 36.47 26.00
N ARG A 192 -21.07 37.30 24.97
CA ARG A 192 -20.61 38.70 24.91
C ARG A 192 -21.73 39.66 25.26
#